data_AF-A0A7U7GA09-F1
#
_entry.id   AF-A0A7U7GA09-F1
#
_cell.length_a   1.000
_cell.length_b   1.000
_cell.length_c   1.000
_cell.angle_alpha   90.00
_cell.angle_beta   90.00
_cell.angle_gamma   90.00
#
_symmetry.space_group_name_H-M   'P 1'
#
loop_
_entity.id
_entity.type
_entity.pdbx_description
1 polymer ?
#
loop_
_entity_poly.entity_id
_entity_poly.type
_entity_poly.pdbx_seq_one_letter_code
_entity_poly.pdbx_strand_id
1 'polypeptide(L)'
;MDRCYEGSFGQQGDLPVAGRFGQNVSTYTVTATAGANGSITPASRTVSKGATTTFTVTPNSGYTASVSGCGGTLSGTTYTTGAITVACPVIATFNQNVSTYALTVSKAGTGSGTVTGTGINCGSDCTESYASGTSVILTATADTGSTFAGWNGACSGTGNCMLTMSAVKSAAATFNTTTQNCDVEPCYYITQTGDTEVPVIFRSAISDAYLALQFDERNQNYNGAVFYSESVERISLSFDPKSGMLYNLNIGDEYFLFSVTTYPQTPAEGYRTD
;
A
#
# COMPACT_ATOMS: atom_id res chain seq x y z
N MET A 1 56.76 -42.52 -13.57
CA MET A 1 57.76 -43.58 -13.35
C MET A 1 57.05 -44.90 -13.52
N ASP A 2 56.93 -45.31 -14.78
CA ASP A 2 56.48 -46.64 -15.17
C ASP A 2 57.45 -47.68 -14.64
N ARG A 3 56.92 -48.70 -13.97
CA ARG A 3 57.65 -49.95 -13.76
C ARG A 3 56.80 -51.06 -14.37
N CYS A 4 57.07 -51.36 -15.63
CA CYS A 4 56.72 -52.64 -16.23
C CYS A 4 57.51 -53.72 -15.47
N TYR A 5 56.80 -54.67 -14.85
CA TYR A 5 57.41 -55.88 -14.33
C TYR A 5 57.25 -56.94 -15.42
N GLU A 6 58.30 -57.19 -16.20
CA GLU A 6 58.36 -58.36 -17.08
C GLU A 6 58.72 -59.58 -16.24
N GLY A 7 57.72 -60.42 -15.98
CA GLY A 7 57.91 -61.76 -15.43
C GLY A 7 57.81 -62.79 -16.56
N SER A 8 58.91 -63.47 -16.86
CA SER A 8 58.98 -64.58 -17.81
C SER A 8 58.12 -65.76 -17.33
N PHE A 9 57.17 -66.21 -18.16
CA PHE A 9 56.38 -67.41 -17.89
C PHE A 9 57.19 -68.67 -18.25
N GLY A 10 57.71 -69.36 -17.24
CA GLY A 10 58.12 -70.75 -17.37
C GLY A 10 56.88 -71.64 -17.49
N GLN A 11 56.79 -72.44 -18.56
CA GLN A 11 55.75 -73.45 -18.69
C GLN A 11 56.11 -74.69 -17.87
N GLN A 12 55.31 -75.01 -16.86
CA GLN A 12 55.06 -76.40 -16.48
C GLN A 12 53.67 -76.49 -15.87
N GLY A 13 52.91 -77.49 -16.33
CA GLY A 13 51.45 -77.54 -16.22
C GLY A 13 50.89 -77.52 -14.80
N ASP A 14 49.79 -76.80 -14.64
CA ASP A 14 48.56 -77.23 -13.95
C ASP A 14 47.60 -76.02 -13.88
N LEU A 15 46.38 -76.21 -14.41
CA LEU A 15 45.15 -75.41 -14.27
C LEU A 15 45.23 -73.88 -14.55
N PRO A 16 44.32 -73.30 -15.36
CA PRO A 16 44.22 -71.86 -15.46
C PRO A 16 43.75 -71.27 -14.12
N VAL A 17 44.68 -70.87 -13.27
CA VAL A 17 44.39 -69.95 -12.17
C VAL A 17 44.09 -68.61 -12.84
N ALA A 18 42.80 -68.32 -13.01
CA ALA A 18 42.34 -66.98 -13.31
C ALA A 18 42.72 -66.10 -12.12
N GLY A 19 43.92 -65.51 -12.17
CA GLY A 19 44.35 -64.45 -11.28
C GLY A 19 43.38 -63.28 -11.44
N ARG A 20 42.39 -63.21 -10.56
CA ARG A 20 41.49 -62.06 -10.48
C ARG A 20 42.32 -60.92 -9.90
N PHE A 21 42.87 -60.04 -10.76
CA PHE A 21 43.47 -58.78 -10.35
C PHE A 21 42.36 -57.90 -9.75
N GLY A 22 42.07 -58.10 -8.47
CA GLY A 22 41.23 -57.19 -7.71
C GLY A 22 41.97 -55.87 -7.57
N GLN A 23 41.77 -54.94 -8.50
CA GLN A 23 42.15 -53.54 -8.27
C GLN A 23 41.41 -53.09 -7.01
N ASN A 24 42.17 -52.78 -5.96
CA ASN A 24 41.63 -52.24 -4.73
C ASN A 24 41.31 -50.75 -4.98
N VAL A 25 40.20 -50.50 -5.66
CA VAL A 25 39.79 -49.15 -6.05
C VAL A 25 39.34 -48.41 -4.81
N SER A 26 40.07 -47.36 -4.42
CA SER A 26 39.68 -46.51 -3.30
C SER A 26 38.29 -45.92 -3.54
N THR A 27 37.41 -46.04 -2.56
CA THR A 27 36.04 -45.51 -2.64
C THR A 27 35.86 -44.35 -1.66
N TYR A 28 35.03 -43.38 -2.03
CA TYR A 28 34.62 -42.27 -1.19
C TYR A 28 33.11 -42.27 -1.01
N THR A 29 32.65 -41.90 0.18
CA THR A 29 31.22 -41.71 0.46
C THR A 29 30.85 -40.26 0.17
N VAL A 30 29.84 -40.08 -0.67
CA VAL A 30 29.16 -38.80 -0.90
C VAL A 30 27.87 -38.83 -0.09
N THR A 31 27.70 -37.86 0.80
CA THR A 31 26.47 -37.68 1.58
C THR A 31 25.62 -36.59 0.95
N ALA A 32 24.30 -36.79 0.92
CA ALA A 32 23.35 -35.88 0.32
C ALA A 32 22.33 -35.44 1.38
N THR A 33 22.23 -34.14 1.59
CA THR A 33 21.32 -33.54 2.57
C THR A 33 20.34 -32.61 1.88
N ALA A 34 19.05 -32.78 2.15
CA ALA A 34 17.99 -31.88 1.70
C ALA A 34 17.65 -30.87 2.80
N GLY A 35 17.54 -29.60 2.43
CA GLY A 35 16.88 -28.58 3.24
C GLY A 35 15.37 -28.79 3.32
N ALA A 36 14.67 -27.93 4.08
CA ALA A 36 13.22 -27.97 4.19
C ALA A 36 12.53 -27.78 2.82
N ASN A 37 11.31 -28.28 2.69
CA ASN A 37 10.45 -28.13 1.50
C ASN A 37 10.94 -28.81 0.21
N GLY A 38 11.68 -29.90 0.36
CA GLY A 38 11.97 -30.82 -0.73
C GLY A 38 12.71 -32.06 -0.22
N SER A 39 13.18 -32.88 -1.16
CA SER A 39 13.94 -34.10 -0.85
C SER A 39 15.09 -34.31 -1.82
N ILE A 40 16.10 -35.05 -1.36
CA ILE A 40 17.22 -35.55 -2.16
C ILE A 40 17.35 -37.06 -1.93
N THR A 41 17.54 -37.84 -2.99
CA THR A 41 17.61 -39.30 -2.91
C THR A 41 18.64 -39.86 -3.90
N PRO A 42 19.47 -40.84 -3.49
CA PRO A 42 19.59 -41.39 -2.12
C PRO A 42 20.34 -40.44 -1.16
N ALA A 43 20.22 -40.66 0.15
CA ALA A 43 20.89 -39.82 1.17
C ALA A 43 22.42 -40.00 1.20
N SER A 44 22.95 -41.07 0.60
CA SER A 44 24.38 -41.24 0.40
C SER A 44 24.66 -42.23 -0.73
N ARG A 45 25.86 -42.13 -1.33
CA ARG A 45 26.40 -43.16 -2.23
C ARG A 45 27.90 -43.35 -1.99
N THR A 46 28.36 -44.59 -2.12
CA THR A 46 29.77 -44.92 -2.16
C THR A 46 30.23 -45.02 -3.60
N VAL A 47 31.26 -44.25 -3.97
CA VAL A 47 31.70 -44.04 -5.35
C VAL A 47 33.20 -44.32 -5.45
N SER A 48 33.61 -45.05 -6.47
CA SER A 48 35.03 -45.27 -6.78
C SER A 48 35.75 -43.95 -7.11
N LYS A 49 37.01 -43.80 -6.70
CA LYS A 49 37.83 -42.62 -6.98
C LYS A 49 37.83 -42.29 -8.47
N GLY A 50 37.53 -41.04 -8.81
CA GLY A 50 37.47 -40.52 -10.17
C GLY A 50 36.14 -40.74 -10.89
N ALA A 51 35.24 -41.58 -10.36
CA ALA A 51 33.90 -41.74 -10.92
C ALA A 51 32.96 -40.61 -10.48
N THR A 52 31.83 -40.48 -11.17
CA THR A 52 30.74 -39.55 -10.87
C THR A 52 29.53 -40.31 -10.37
N THR A 53 28.60 -39.61 -9.72
CA THR A 53 27.31 -40.19 -9.31
C THR A 53 26.20 -39.17 -9.49
N THR A 54 24.96 -39.66 -9.50
CA THR A 54 23.77 -38.82 -9.57
C THR A 54 22.90 -38.93 -8.32
N PHE A 55 22.19 -37.83 -8.04
CA PHE A 55 21.15 -37.72 -7.02
C PHE A 55 19.89 -37.15 -7.65
N THR A 56 18.73 -37.66 -7.25
CA THR A 56 17.44 -37.09 -7.64
C THR A 56 16.99 -36.10 -6.59
N VAL A 57 16.63 -34.91 -7.02
CA VAL A 57 16.23 -33.77 -6.19
C VAL A 57 14.79 -33.44 -6.54
N THR A 58 13.90 -33.49 -5.56
CA THR A 58 12.47 -33.27 -5.75
C THR A 58 12.03 -32.10 -4.87
N PRO A 59 11.87 -30.89 -5.43
CA PRO A 59 11.24 -29.79 -4.74
C PRO A 59 9.77 -30.10 -4.42
N ASN A 60 9.27 -29.61 -3.29
CA ASN A 60 7.82 -29.58 -3.06
C ASN A 60 7.14 -28.60 -4.03
N SER A 61 5.82 -28.73 -4.19
CA SER A 61 5.03 -27.82 -5.02
C SER A 61 5.25 -26.36 -4.58
N GLY A 62 5.52 -25.48 -5.55
CA GLY A 62 5.81 -24.07 -5.29
C GLY A 62 7.25 -23.76 -4.85
N TYR A 63 8.18 -24.71 -4.96
CA TYR A 63 9.60 -24.49 -4.66
C TYR A 63 10.50 -24.80 -5.85
N THR A 64 11.65 -24.13 -5.91
CA THR A 64 12.77 -24.42 -6.83
C THR A 64 13.97 -24.94 -6.07
N ALA A 65 14.62 -25.98 -6.61
CA ALA A 65 15.85 -26.52 -6.03
C ALA A 65 17.08 -25.77 -6.53
N SER A 66 18.02 -25.54 -5.62
CA SER A 66 19.41 -25.25 -5.89
C SER A 66 20.27 -26.29 -5.19
N VAL A 67 21.35 -26.73 -5.81
CA VAL A 67 22.19 -27.81 -5.27
C VAL A 67 23.64 -27.42 -5.39
N SER A 68 24.39 -27.60 -4.30
CA SER A 68 25.83 -27.34 -4.25
C SER A 68 26.59 -28.52 -3.65
N GLY A 69 27.90 -28.58 -3.93
CA GLY A 69 28.80 -29.60 -3.39
C GLY A 69 29.30 -30.63 -4.41
N CYS A 70 30.44 -31.26 -4.15
CA CYS A 70 31.07 -32.25 -5.04
C CYS A 70 31.28 -31.81 -6.51
N GLY A 71 31.38 -30.49 -6.78
CA GLY A 71 31.68 -29.93 -8.10
C GLY A 71 30.68 -30.33 -9.21
N GLY A 72 29.43 -30.65 -8.85
CA GLY A 72 28.43 -31.14 -9.78
C GLY A 72 27.55 -30.08 -10.42
N THR A 73 26.60 -30.53 -11.23
CA THR A 73 25.62 -29.68 -11.94
C THR A 73 24.22 -30.26 -11.82
N LEU A 74 23.22 -29.41 -11.63
CA LEU A 74 21.79 -29.76 -11.61
C LEU A 74 21.19 -29.59 -13.01
N SER A 75 20.58 -30.65 -13.55
CA SER A 75 19.79 -30.58 -14.78
C SER A 75 18.40 -31.17 -14.53
N GLY A 76 17.37 -30.33 -14.62
CA GLY A 76 16.02 -30.68 -14.18
C GLY A 76 16.00 -31.06 -12.70
N THR A 77 15.68 -32.32 -12.40
CA THR A 77 15.69 -32.89 -11.04
C THR A 77 16.93 -33.75 -10.76
N THR A 78 17.86 -33.90 -11.72
CA THR A 78 19.01 -34.79 -11.56
C THR A 78 20.28 -33.98 -11.32
N TYR A 79 20.86 -34.13 -10.13
CA TYR A 79 22.17 -33.59 -9.80
C TYR A 79 23.25 -34.60 -10.15
N THR A 80 24.22 -34.23 -10.97
CA THR A 80 25.37 -35.07 -11.33
C THR A 80 26.61 -34.49 -10.71
N THR A 81 27.29 -35.24 -9.83
CA THR A 81 28.54 -34.79 -9.21
C THR A 81 29.67 -34.71 -10.24
N GLY A 82 30.70 -33.92 -9.95
CA GLY A 82 31.99 -34.04 -10.61
C GLY A 82 32.70 -35.34 -10.23
N ALA A 83 33.91 -35.52 -10.76
CA ALA A 83 34.75 -36.67 -10.44
C ALA A 83 35.12 -36.67 -8.95
N ILE A 84 34.79 -37.74 -8.24
CA ILE A 84 34.96 -37.83 -6.79
C ILE A 84 36.39 -38.25 -6.45
N THR A 85 37.18 -37.34 -5.87
CA THR A 85 38.56 -37.60 -5.43
C THR A 85 38.73 -37.58 -3.91
N VAL A 86 37.70 -37.13 -3.18
CA VAL A 86 37.60 -37.09 -1.72
C VAL A 86 36.13 -37.19 -1.32
N ALA A 87 35.84 -37.61 -0.09
CA ALA A 87 34.49 -37.53 0.45
C ALA A 87 34.02 -36.07 0.48
N CYS A 88 32.82 -35.82 -0.03
CA CYS A 88 32.24 -34.49 -0.12
C CYS A 88 30.73 -34.53 0.12
N PRO A 89 30.13 -33.47 0.67
CA PRO A 89 28.70 -33.37 0.81
C PRO A 89 28.05 -32.79 -0.46
N VAL A 90 26.81 -33.19 -0.72
CA VAL A 90 25.87 -32.57 -1.66
C VAL A 90 24.72 -31.99 -0.86
N ILE A 91 24.45 -30.71 -1.02
CA ILE A 91 23.45 -29.98 -0.25
C ILE A 91 22.42 -29.42 -1.23
N ALA A 92 21.16 -29.87 -1.11
CA ALA A 92 20.03 -29.32 -1.82
C ALA A 92 19.30 -28.29 -0.94
N THR A 93 19.09 -27.10 -1.47
CA THR A 93 18.27 -26.05 -0.87
C THR A 93 17.05 -25.80 -1.74
N PHE A 94 15.93 -25.43 -1.10
CA PHE A 94 14.66 -25.22 -1.79
C PHE A 94 14.14 -23.82 -1.47
N ASN A 95 14.04 -22.99 -2.50
CA ASN A 95 13.54 -21.62 -2.38
C ASN A 95 12.08 -21.57 -2.83
N GLN A 96 11.25 -20.85 -2.08
CA GLN A 96 9.84 -20.71 -2.44
C GLN A 96 9.69 -19.83 -3.68
N ASN A 97 8.93 -20.29 -4.65
CA ASN A 97 8.53 -19.52 -5.82
C ASN A 97 7.35 -18.62 -5.45
N VAL A 98 7.65 -17.47 -4.87
CA VAL A 98 6.64 -16.48 -4.53
C VAL A 98 6.47 -15.51 -5.70
N SER A 99 5.35 -15.58 -6.40
CA SER A 99 4.96 -14.54 -7.36
C SER A 99 4.60 -13.25 -6.61
N THR A 100 4.98 -12.10 -7.16
CA THR A 100 4.58 -10.80 -6.65
C THR A 100 3.54 -10.15 -7.58
N TYR A 101 2.62 -9.41 -6.99
CA TYR A 101 1.55 -8.70 -7.70
C TYR A 101 1.45 -7.26 -7.23
N ALA A 102 1.32 -6.34 -8.18
CA ALA A 102 1.12 -4.93 -7.89
C ALA A 102 -0.34 -4.64 -7.47
N LEU A 103 -0.49 -3.83 -6.43
CA LEU A 103 -1.75 -3.20 -6.03
C LEU A 103 -1.67 -1.72 -6.37
N THR A 104 -2.64 -1.22 -7.14
CA THR A 104 -2.77 0.21 -7.44
C THR A 104 -4.01 0.78 -6.75
N VAL A 105 -3.80 1.81 -5.94
CA VAL A 105 -4.88 2.55 -5.28
C VAL A 105 -5.14 3.85 -6.04
N SER A 106 -6.40 4.21 -6.22
CA SER A 106 -6.80 5.49 -6.78
C SER A 106 -7.81 6.19 -5.88
N LYS A 107 -7.91 7.51 -6.03
CA LYS A 107 -8.97 8.31 -5.40
C LYS A 107 -9.90 8.85 -6.47
N ALA A 108 -11.18 8.93 -6.16
CA ALA A 108 -12.22 9.44 -7.04
C ALA A 108 -13.22 10.30 -6.25
N GLY A 109 -14.14 10.95 -6.96
CA GLY A 109 -15.17 11.80 -6.39
C GLY A 109 -14.77 13.28 -6.34
N THR A 110 -15.63 14.11 -5.74
CA THR A 110 -15.43 15.57 -5.67
C THR A 110 -14.63 16.02 -4.45
N GLY A 111 -14.60 15.19 -3.40
CA GLY A 111 -13.91 15.49 -2.14
C GLY A 111 -12.46 15.01 -2.13
N SER A 112 -11.80 15.22 -0.99
CA SER A 112 -10.43 14.79 -0.75
C SER A 112 -10.34 13.86 0.46
N GLY A 113 -9.22 13.15 0.54
CA GLY A 113 -8.92 12.20 1.60
C GLY A 113 -7.61 11.48 1.34
N THR A 114 -7.25 10.62 2.27
CA THR A 114 -6.06 9.77 2.20
C THR A 114 -6.45 8.29 2.28
N VAL A 115 -5.70 7.44 1.60
CA VAL A 115 -5.82 5.98 1.74
C VAL A 115 -4.52 5.43 2.25
N THR A 116 -4.55 4.69 3.35
CA THR A 116 -3.38 4.08 3.96
C THR A 116 -3.49 2.57 4.02
N GLY A 117 -2.35 1.89 3.95
CA GLY A 117 -2.22 0.44 4.04
C GLY A 117 -0.77 0.05 4.25
N THR A 118 -0.47 -1.25 4.27
CA THR A 118 0.88 -1.75 4.52
C THR A 118 1.82 -1.39 3.36
N GLY A 119 2.60 -0.31 3.48
CA GLY A 119 3.42 0.21 2.36
C GLY A 119 2.65 1.09 1.36
N ILE A 120 1.37 1.36 1.61
CA ILE A 120 0.57 2.30 0.80
C ILE A 120 0.26 3.54 1.63
N ASN A 121 0.55 4.72 1.10
CA ASN A 121 0.06 5.99 1.62
C ASN A 121 -0.38 6.85 0.43
N CYS A 122 -1.53 6.48 -0.12
CA CYS A 122 -2.04 7.10 -1.30
C CYS A 122 -2.53 8.49 -0.92
N GLY A 123 -1.64 9.42 -1.19
CA GLY A 123 -1.59 10.86 -0.95
C GLY A 123 -0.37 11.35 -1.74
N SER A 124 0.74 10.62 -1.62
CA SER A 124 1.92 10.67 -2.50
C SER A 124 2.30 9.32 -3.13
N ASP A 125 1.98 8.19 -2.49
CA ASP A 125 2.35 6.85 -2.97
C ASP A 125 1.15 5.89 -3.00
N CYS A 126 0.77 5.51 -4.22
CA CYS A 126 -0.46 4.78 -4.49
C CYS A 126 -0.21 3.39 -5.08
N THR A 127 1.03 2.89 -5.11
CA THR A 127 1.37 1.62 -5.74
C THR A 127 2.38 0.83 -4.93
N GLU A 128 2.08 -0.44 -4.65
CA GLU A 128 2.98 -1.35 -3.93
C GLU A 128 2.88 -2.77 -4.49
N SER A 129 3.97 -3.54 -4.43
CA SER A 129 4.04 -4.93 -4.84
C SER A 129 4.06 -5.88 -3.65
N TYR A 130 3.14 -6.83 -3.64
CA TYR A 130 3.02 -7.81 -2.57
C TYR A 130 3.23 -9.23 -3.07
N ALA A 131 3.76 -10.09 -2.21
CA ALA A 131 3.77 -11.53 -2.44
C ALA A 131 2.34 -12.08 -2.59
N SER A 132 2.17 -13.08 -3.46
CA SER A 132 0.92 -13.84 -3.58
C SER A 132 0.50 -14.41 -2.23
N GLY A 133 -0.78 -14.32 -1.90
CA GLY A 133 -1.37 -14.72 -0.63
C GLY A 133 -1.31 -13.65 0.47
N THR A 134 -0.59 -12.53 0.26
CA THR A 134 -0.54 -11.44 1.25
C THR A 134 -1.92 -10.83 1.45
N SER A 135 -2.33 -10.68 2.70
CA SER A 135 -3.55 -9.97 3.09
C SER A 135 -3.21 -8.49 3.36
N VAL A 136 -3.79 -7.59 2.59
CA VAL A 136 -3.63 -6.13 2.68
C VAL A 136 -4.92 -5.53 3.24
N ILE A 137 -4.79 -4.61 4.19
CA ILE A 137 -5.92 -3.83 4.73
C ILE A 137 -5.70 -2.37 4.32
N LEU A 138 -6.67 -1.81 3.61
CA LEU A 138 -6.71 -0.40 3.24
C LEU A 138 -7.75 0.33 4.08
N THR A 139 -7.36 1.51 4.58
CA THR A 139 -8.21 2.41 5.35
C THR A 139 -8.30 3.75 4.62
N ALA A 140 -9.53 4.23 4.39
CA ALA A 140 -9.79 5.53 3.80
C ALA A 140 -10.16 6.53 4.91
N THR A 141 -9.49 7.67 4.93
CA THR A 141 -9.78 8.78 5.85
C THR A 141 -10.11 10.01 5.02
N ALA A 142 -11.34 10.51 5.14
CA ALA A 142 -11.74 11.74 4.46
C ALA A 142 -11.10 12.96 5.14
N ASP A 143 -10.71 13.95 4.34
CA ASP A 143 -10.24 15.23 4.87
C ASP A 143 -11.43 16.08 5.35
N THR A 144 -11.14 17.15 6.09
CA THR A 144 -12.16 18.13 6.51
C THR A 144 -12.95 18.65 5.31
N GLY A 145 -14.28 18.66 5.42
CA GLY A 145 -15.19 19.06 4.33
C GLY A 145 -15.47 17.97 3.30
N SER A 146 -15.02 16.74 3.53
CA SER A 146 -15.31 15.58 2.68
C SER A 146 -15.89 14.41 3.50
N THR A 147 -16.58 13.50 2.80
CA THR A 147 -17.05 12.21 3.33
C THR A 147 -16.53 11.08 2.46
N PHE A 148 -16.25 9.94 3.08
CA PHE A 148 -15.91 8.73 2.35
C PHE A 148 -17.20 8.04 1.86
N ALA A 149 -17.41 8.03 0.55
CA ALA A 149 -18.60 7.48 -0.08
C ALA A 149 -18.51 5.96 -0.28
N GLY A 150 -17.28 5.40 -0.32
CA GLY A 150 -17.05 3.97 -0.39
C GLY A 150 -15.96 3.55 -1.38
N TRP A 151 -15.72 2.25 -1.41
CA TRP A 151 -14.73 1.61 -2.26
C TRP A 151 -15.32 1.07 -3.57
N ASN A 152 -14.47 1.02 -4.61
CA ASN A 152 -14.73 0.36 -5.88
C ASN A 152 -13.52 -0.48 -6.35
N GLY A 153 -13.73 -1.32 -7.37
CA GLY A 153 -12.68 -2.17 -7.97
C GLY A 153 -12.50 -3.47 -7.20
N ALA A 154 -11.29 -3.73 -6.70
CA ALA A 154 -10.97 -4.90 -5.88
C ALA A 154 -11.63 -4.84 -4.48
N CYS A 155 -12.16 -3.69 -4.10
CA CYS A 155 -12.80 -3.39 -2.83
C CYS A 155 -14.26 -2.98 -3.04
N SER A 156 -15.10 -3.14 -2.01
CA SER A 156 -16.48 -2.63 -1.99
C SER A 156 -16.93 -2.26 -0.57
N GLY A 157 -18.02 -1.50 -0.47
CA GLY A 157 -18.57 -1.03 0.81
C GLY A 157 -17.85 0.20 1.38
N THR A 158 -18.18 0.56 2.62
CA THR A 158 -17.68 1.77 3.30
C THR A 158 -16.75 1.50 4.48
N GLY A 159 -16.55 0.22 4.86
CA GLY A 159 -15.61 -0.18 5.89
C GLY A 159 -14.17 -0.27 5.40
N ASN A 160 -13.26 -0.80 6.21
CA ASN A 160 -11.90 -1.10 5.78
C ASN A 160 -11.92 -2.11 4.62
N CYS A 161 -11.11 -1.86 3.59
CA CYS A 161 -11.00 -2.82 2.50
C CYS A 161 -9.95 -3.88 2.83
N MET A 162 -10.37 -5.13 2.96
CA MET A 162 -9.50 -6.28 3.14
C MET A 162 -9.34 -7.03 1.81
N LEU A 163 -8.10 -7.19 1.36
CA LEU A 163 -7.74 -7.76 0.06
C LEU A 163 -6.72 -8.87 0.25
N THR A 164 -6.90 -10.00 -0.42
CA THR A 164 -5.82 -11.00 -0.58
C THR A 164 -5.21 -10.87 -1.97
N MET A 165 -3.89 -10.72 -2.06
CA MET A 165 -3.19 -10.55 -3.34
C MET A 165 -3.03 -11.90 -4.04
N SER A 166 -3.75 -12.10 -5.14
CA SER A 166 -3.70 -13.32 -5.97
C SER A 166 -3.43 -13.03 -7.45
N ALA A 167 -3.47 -11.74 -7.81
CA ALA A 167 -3.24 -11.19 -9.13
C ALA A 167 -2.95 -9.69 -8.97
N VAL A 168 -2.60 -9.01 -10.05
CA VAL A 168 -2.59 -7.54 -10.08
C VAL A 168 -4.00 -7.03 -9.76
N LYS A 169 -4.10 -6.08 -8.83
CA LYS A 169 -5.38 -5.54 -8.34
C LYS A 169 -5.38 -4.02 -8.37
N SER A 170 -6.58 -3.45 -8.55
CA SER A 170 -6.79 -2.02 -8.41
C SER A 170 -7.99 -1.74 -7.52
N ALA A 171 -7.84 -0.80 -6.58
CA ALA A 171 -8.90 -0.33 -5.69
C ALA A 171 -9.06 1.19 -5.83
N ALA A 172 -10.29 1.67 -5.77
CA ALA A 172 -10.58 3.10 -5.80
C ALA A 172 -11.36 3.50 -4.55
N ALA A 173 -10.89 4.53 -3.83
CA ALA A 173 -11.62 5.17 -2.75
C ALA A 173 -12.36 6.39 -3.28
N THR A 174 -13.67 6.47 -3.06
CA THR A 174 -14.46 7.63 -3.49
C THR A 174 -14.71 8.55 -2.30
N PHE A 175 -14.30 9.81 -2.43
CA PHE A 175 -14.56 10.87 -1.46
C PHE A 175 -15.46 11.91 -2.12
N ASN A 176 -16.55 12.28 -1.45
CA ASN A 176 -17.43 13.34 -1.91
C ASN A 176 -17.26 14.55 -1.00
N THR A 177 -17.27 15.75 -1.57
CA THR A 177 -17.40 16.97 -0.77
C THR A 177 -18.65 16.86 0.08
N THR A 178 -18.51 17.10 1.37
CA THR A 178 -19.66 17.39 2.21
C THR A 178 -20.16 18.75 1.74
N THR A 179 -21.14 18.78 0.85
CA THR A 179 -22.03 19.93 0.80
C THR A 179 -22.54 20.06 2.23
N GLN A 180 -22.13 21.12 2.92
CA GLN A 180 -22.79 21.54 4.15
C GLN A 180 -24.19 21.95 3.70
N ASN A 181 -25.06 20.95 3.57
CA ASN A 181 -26.43 21.16 3.22
C ASN A 181 -27.03 21.72 4.50
N CYS A 182 -27.31 23.01 4.44
CA CYS A 182 -27.89 23.79 5.50
C CYS A 182 -29.37 23.42 5.73
N ASP A 183 -29.69 22.13 5.71
CA ASP A 183 -31.04 21.55 5.74
C ASP A 183 -31.30 20.78 7.05
N VAL A 184 -30.33 20.75 7.98
CA VAL A 184 -30.57 20.33 9.37
C VAL A 184 -30.51 21.56 10.28
N GLU A 185 -31.66 21.90 10.82
CA GLU A 185 -31.92 23.09 11.62
C GLU A 185 -31.01 23.15 12.89
N PRO A 186 -30.49 24.34 13.26
CA PRO A 186 -30.63 25.63 12.58
C PRO A 186 -29.48 25.88 11.60
N CYS A 187 -29.83 26.31 10.39
CA CYS A 187 -28.88 26.71 9.37
C CYS A 187 -29.13 28.15 8.91
N TYR A 188 -28.03 28.85 8.61
CA TYR A 188 -28.04 30.27 8.26
C TYR A 188 -27.45 30.45 6.85
N TYR A 189 -28.08 31.26 6.01
CA TYR A 189 -27.53 31.66 4.71
C TYR A 189 -27.54 33.18 4.57
N ILE A 190 -26.50 33.73 3.94
CA ILE A 190 -26.35 35.16 3.66
C ILE A 190 -26.66 35.39 2.19
N THR A 191 -27.68 36.19 1.87
CA THR A 191 -27.91 36.68 0.51
C THR A 191 -27.56 38.15 0.42
N GLN A 192 -26.55 38.49 -0.38
CA GLN A 192 -26.29 39.87 -0.78
C GLN A 192 -27.13 40.17 -2.03
N THR A 193 -28.13 41.03 -1.92
CA THR A 193 -28.90 41.54 -3.07
C THR A 193 -28.70 43.04 -3.19
N GLY A 194 -27.96 43.48 -4.22
CA GLY A 194 -28.06 44.79 -4.87
C GLY A 194 -27.78 46.04 -4.03
N ASP A 195 -27.17 47.03 -4.67
CA ASP A 195 -26.77 48.31 -4.08
C ASP A 195 -27.91 49.06 -3.35
N THR A 196 -27.52 49.75 -2.28
CA THR A 196 -28.27 50.64 -1.36
C THR A 196 -28.94 49.97 -0.14
N GLU A 197 -28.27 50.14 1.03
CA GLU A 197 -28.78 49.97 2.41
C GLU A 197 -29.87 48.90 2.63
N VAL A 198 -29.57 47.63 2.31
CA VAL A 198 -30.50 46.54 2.57
C VAL A 198 -30.18 45.84 3.90
N PRO A 199 -31.15 45.66 4.81
CA PRO A 199 -30.94 44.95 6.07
C PRO A 199 -30.60 43.47 5.83
N VAL A 200 -29.59 42.97 6.52
CA VAL A 200 -29.25 41.53 6.55
C VAL A 200 -30.26 40.80 7.44
N ILE A 201 -31.24 40.09 6.88
CA ILE A 201 -32.28 39.44 7.67
C ILE A 201 -31.80 38.08 8.17
N PHE A 202 -31.71 37.93 9.49
CA PHE A 202 -31.59 36.63 10.15
C PHE A 202 -33.00 36.13 10.48
N ARG A 203 -33.32 34.88 10.17
CA ARG A 203 -34.54 34.21 10.64
C ARG A 203 -34.13 33.01 11.47
N SER A 204 -34.49 33.01 12.75
CA SER A 204 -34.35 31.82 13.59
C SER A 204 -35.69 31.08 13.64
N ALA A 205 -35.66 29.77 13.84
CA ALA A 205 -36.86 28.96 14.00
C ALA A 205 -37.54 29.11 15.37
N ILE A 206 -36.88 29.77 16.32
CA ILE A 206 -37.32 29.87 17.71
C ILE A 206 -37.78 31.28 18.11
N SER A 207 -37.55 32.30 17.28
CA SER A 207 -38.12 33.65 17.40
C SER A 207 -37.83 34.54 16.18
N ASP A 208 -38.73 35.50 15.94
CA ASP A 208 -38.59 36.59 14.97
C ASP A 208 -37.59 37.66 15.47
N ALA A 209 -36.34 37.28 15.71
CA ALA A 209 -35.27 38.23 15.98
C ALA A 209 -34.71 38.77 14.65
N TYR A 210 -34.63 40.10 14.51
CA TYR A 210 -34.07 40.76 13.32
C TYR A 210 -32.80 41.50 13.71
N LEU A 211 -31.68 41.21 13.05
CA LEU A 211 -30.43 41.97 13.19
C LEU A 211 -30.22 42.81 11.93
N ALA A 212 -30.43 44.13 12.01
CA ALA A 212 -30.12 45.01 10.89
C ALA A 212 -28.65 45.47 11.02
N LEU A 213 -27.86 45.25 9.97
CA LEU A 213 -26.51 45.82 9.84
C LEU A 213 -26.58 47.00 8.87
N GLN A 214 -26.22 48.20 9.32
CA GLN A 214 -26.06 49.39 8.48
C GLN A 214 -24.57 49.63 8.25
N PHE A 215 -24.15 49.77 7.00
CA PHE A 215 -22.76 50.09 6.68
C PHE A 215 -22.52 51.60 6.86
N ASP A 216 -21.55 51.97 7.70
CA ASP A 216 -21.08 53.36 7.81
C ASP A 216 -19.83 53.54 6.94
N GLU A 217 -20.07 54.12 5.76
CA GLU A 217 -19.05 54.35 4.74
C GLU A 217 -17.89 55.24 5.21
N ARG A 218 -18.12 56.11 6.21
CA ARG A 218 -17.09 57.04 6.72
C ARG A 218 -16.06 56.33 7.58
N ASN A 219 -16.48 55.30 8.31
CA ASN A 219 -15.62 54.55 9.22
C ASN A 219 -15.27 53.15 8.67
N GLN A 220 -15.78 52.80 7.48
CA GLN A 220 -15.60 51.49 6.84
C GLN A 220 -15.98 50.34 7.78
N ASN A 221 -17.06 50.52 8.56
CA ASN A 221 -17.54 49.53 9.52
C ASN A 221 -19.06 49.30 9.36
N TYR A 222 -19.54 48.18 9.88
CA TYR A 222 -20.98 47.92 10.00
C TYR A 222 -21.43 48.25 11.42
N ASN A 223 -22.44 49.12 11.53
CA ASN A 223 -23.16 49.41 12.76
C ASN A 223 -24.40 48.52 12.82
N GLY A 224 -24.48 47.65 13.82
CA GLY A 224 -25.63 46.76 14.01
C GLY A 224 -26.64 47.31 15.00
N ALA A 225 -27.94 47.22 14.67
CA ALA A 225 -29.04 47.39 15.62
C ALA A 225 -29.83 46.07 15.69
N VAL A 226 -29.98 45.55 16.91
CA VAL A 226 -30.77 44.33 17.19
C VAL A 226 -32.19 44.76 17.51
N PHE A 227 -33.17 44.20 16.81
CA PHE A 227 -34.58 44.28 17.16
C PHE A 227 -35.00 42.97 17.81
N TYR A 228 -35.33 43.03 19.10
CA TYR A 228 -35.77 41.87 19.87
C TYR A 228 -37.24 41.53 19.55
N SER A 229 -37.52 40.23 19.40
CA SER A 229 -38.73 39.65 20.00
C SER A 229 -38.31 38.95 21.30
N GLU A 230 -39.26 38.79 22.23
CA GLU A 230 -39.15 38.66 23.70
C GLU A 230 -38.23 37.55 24.30
N SER A 231 -37.34 36.90 23.55
CA SER A 231 -36.69 35.64 23.96
C SER A 231 -35.16 35.58 23.81
N VAL A 232 -34.49 36.62 23.32
CA VAL A 232 -33.02 36.62 23.18
C VAL A 232 -32.41 37.66 24.11
N GLU A 233 -31.65 37.23 25.11
CA GLU A 233 -31.21 38.13 26.18
C GLU A 233 -29.98 38.98 25.78
N ARG A 234 -29.01 38.45 25.02
CA ARG A 234 -27.83 39.19 24.54
C ARG A 234 -27.19 38.56 23.29
N ILE A 235 -26.86 39.39 22.30
CA ILE A 235 -25.95 39.03 21.19
C ILE A 235 -24.77 40.00 21.22
N SER A 236 -23.54 39.48 21.13
CA SER A 236 -22.31 40.28 21.09
C SER A 236 -21.53 40.00 19.81
N LEU A 237 -21.09 41.07 19.14
CA LEU A 237 -20.29 41.01 17.91
C LEU A 237 -18.91 41.60 18.17
N SER A 238 -17.87 40.94 17.65
CA SER A 238 -16.50 41.47 17.65
C SER A 238 -15.95 41.49 16.23
N PHE A 239 -15.42 42.65 15.82
CA PHE A 239 -14.94 42.93 14.48
C PHE A 239 -13.48 43.40 14.51
N ASP A 240 -12.64 42.85 13.63
CA ASP A 240 -11.31 43.38 13.35
C ASP A 240 -11.35 44.21 12.05
N PRO A 241 -11.22 45.55 12.13
CA PRO A 241 -11.27 46.42 10.96
C PRO A 241 -10.13 46.22 9.97
N LYS A 242 -9.06 45.49 10.31
CA LYS A 242 -7.93 45.27 9.40
C LYS A 242 -8.12 44.10 8.44
N SER A 243 -9.00 43.15 8.77
CA SER A 243 -9.18 41.92 7.99
C SER A 243 -10.53 41.82 7.30
N GLY A 244 -11.47 42.73 7.58
CA GLY A 244 -12.81 42.72 7.01
C GLY A 244 -13.65 41.51 7.42
N MET A 245 -13.20 40.74 8.41
CA MET A 245 -13.86 39.54 8.88
C MET A 245 -14.58 39.79 10.21
N LEU A 246 -15.81 39.29 10.29
CA LEU A 246 -16.51 39.09 11.56
C LEU A 246 -15.99 37.80 12.16
N TYR A 247 -15.47 37.84 13.39
CA TYR A 247 -14.82 36.67 13.98
C TYR A 247 -15.70 35.93 14.98
N ASN A 248 -16.65 36.59 15.62
CA ASN A 248 -17.48 35.97 16.65
C ASN A 248 -18.91 36.53 16.63
N LEU A 249 -19.88 35.61 16.58
CA LEU A 249 -21.29 35.83 16.90
C LEU A 249 -21.58 34.94 18.10
N ASN A 250 -21.82 35.58 19.24
CA ASN A 250 -22.26 34.87 20.44
C ASN A 250 -23.78 34.97 20.54
N ILE A 251 -24.45 33.82 20.57
CA ILE A 251 -25.87 33.69 20.84
C ILE A 251 -26.00 32.91 22.15
N GLY A 252 -26.26 33.61 23.26
CA GLY A 252 -26.17 32.99 24.59
C GLY A 252 -24.74 32.49 24.89
N ASP A 253 -24.61 31.20 25.19
CA ASP A 253 -23.33 30.54 25.54
C ASP A 253 -22.65 29.82 24.36
N GLU A 254 -23.27 29.82 23.17
CA GLU A 254 -22.73 29.13 21.99
C GLU A 254 -21.90 30.05 21.08
N TYR A 255 -20.80 29.50 20.56
CA TYR A 255 -19.83 30.19 19.71
C TYR A 255 -19.96 29.74 18.27
N PHE A 256 -20.15 30.70 17.35
CA PHE A 256 -20.19 30.45 15.91
C PHE A 256 -19.04 31.19 15.21
N LEU A 257 -18.22 30.43 14.46
CA LEU A 257 -17.20 30.96 13.55
C LEU A 257 -17.79 31.08 12.15
N PHE A 258 -17.65 32.24 11.53
CA PHE A 258 -18.05 32.47 10.14
C PHE A 258 -16.96 33.30 9.44
N SER A 259 -16.81 33.09 8.14
CA SER A 259 -15.96 33.92 7.29
C SER A 259 -16.85 34.69 6.32
N VAL A 260 -16.73 36.02 6.35
CA VAL A 260 -17.36 36.89 5.35
C VAL A 260 -16.29 37.21 4.32
N THR A 261 -16.49 36.74 3.09
CA THR A 261 -15.61 37.11 1.97
C THR A 261 -16.23 38.31 1.26
N THR A 262 -15.64 39.49 1.42
CA THR A 262 -16.03 40.66 0.65
C THR A 262 -15.31 40.61 -0.71
N TYR A 263 -16.08 40.63 -1.80
CA TYR A 263 -15.51 40.83 -3.13
C TYR A 263 -15.39 42.34 -3.41
N PRO A 264 -14.19 42.87 -3.71
CA PRO A 264 -14.08 44.24 -4.17
C PRO A 264 -14.76 44.36 -5.53
N GLN A 265 -15.82 45.18 -5.60
CA GLN A 265 -16.44 45.55 -6.86
C GLN A 265 -15.40 46.30 -7.70
N THR A 266 -15.10 45.81 -8.90
CA THR A 266 -14.40 46.61 -9.91
C THR A 266 -15.38 47.69 -10.36
N PRO A 267 -15.01 48.99 -10.33
CA PRO A 267 -15.93 50.04 -10.74
C PRO A 267 -16.23 49.87 -12.24
N ALA A 268 -17.51 49.76 -12.57
CA ALA A 268 -17.98 49.70 -13.95
C ALA A 268 -17.54 50.97 -14.71
N GLU A 269 -16.73 50.81 -15.75
CA GLU A 269 -16.38 51.89 -16.66
C GLU A 269 -17.62 52.38 -17.42
N GLY A 270 -17.94 53.67 -17.20
CA GLY A 270 -18.52 54.63 -18.15
C GLY A 270 -19.59 54.18 -19.13
N TYR A 271 -20.84 54.57 -18.86
CA TYR A 271 -21.74 55.02 -19.93
C TYR A 271 -21.87 56.55 -19.86
N ARG A 272 -21.23 57.21 -20.83
CA ARG A 272 -21.41 58.63 -21.14
C ARG A 272 -22.64 58.73 -22.05
N THR A 273 -23.67 59.45 -21.63
CA THR A 273 -24.78 59.84 -22.49
C THR A 273 -24.47 61.21 -23.08
N ASP A 274 -24.28 61.28 -24.39
CA ASP A 274 -24.49 62.50 -25.18
C ASP A 274 -26.01 62.70 -25.40
#